data_AF-A0A2T0HMX6-F1
#
_entry.id   AF-A0A2T0HMX6-F1
#
_cell.length_a   1.000
_cell.length_b   1.000
_cell.length_c   1.000
_cell.angle_alpha   90.00
_cell.angle_beta   90.00
_cell.angle_gamma   90.00
#
_symmetry.space_group_name_H-M   'P 1'
#
loop_
_entity.id
_entity.type
_entity.pdbx_description
1 polymer ?
#
loop_
_entity_poly.entity_id
_entity_poly.type
_entity_poly.pdbx_seq_one_letter_code
_entity_poly.pdbx_strand_id
1 'polypeptide(L)'
;MESNNELFEQIKMDVFSSLGIKLSNQDPIFAMVMANQAAMRTFSAPIVEAIESIPGVLESSLNTIADAVEEAEKSSAQLTIETKGVLAALAKVELDSAHRRITDAVERSVDSAVSASLQRVQGEVVKLEASLRSVGTDPQGKKTFTANIILTGAVFCLIVFFSFASYLLYDVGIDNRNAANFWRSKYSDQQEVIGTLPASYKKLFDGPGKR
;
A
#
# COMPACT_ATOMS: atom_id res chain seq x y z
N MET A 1 -2.17 -40.89 -65.52
CA MET A 1 -1.37 -41.59 -66.56
C MET A 1 -2.10 -41.67 -67.90
N GLU A 2 -3.44 -41.59 -67.94
CA GLU A 2 -4.23 -41.74 -69.17
C GLU A 2 -4.07 -40.60 -70.20
N SER A 3 -4.01 -39.32 -69.79
CA SER A 3 -3.99 -38.20 -70.76
C SER A 3 -2.72 -38.11 -71.63
N ASN A 4 -1.59 -38.70 -71.20
CA ASN A 4 -0.34 -38.69 -71.98
C ASN A 4 -0.33 -39.76 -73.06
N ASN A 5 -1.07 -40.85 -72.87
CA ASN A 5 -1.17 -41.90 -73.88
C ASN A 5 -2.01 -41.39 -75.07
N GLU A 6 -3.02 -40.57 -74.77
CA GLU A 6 -3.87 -39.92 -75.78
C GLU A 6 -3.11 -38.88 -76.60
N LEU A 7 -2.32 -38.00 -75.96
CA LEU A 7 -1.53 -36.97 -76.64
C LEU A 7 -0.41 -37.59 -77.49
N PHE A 8 0.11 -38.74 -77.07
CA PHE A 8 1.13 -39.53 -77.77
C PHE A 8 0.56 -40.25 -79.01
N GLU A 9 -0.62 -40.84 -78.90
CA GLU A 9 -1.31 -41.42 -80.06
C GLU A 9 -1.75 -40.33 -81.05
N GLN A 10 -2.09 -39.13 -80.57
CA GLN A 10 -2.38 -37.97 -81.42
C GLN A 10 -1.15 -37.54 -82.25
N ILE A 11 0.02 -37.39 -81.62
CA ILE A 11 1.25 -37.00 -82.33
C ILE A 11 1.69 -38.06 -83.33
N LYS A 12 1.55 -39.35 -82.99
CA LYS A 12 1.83 -40.46 -83.92
C LYS A 12 0.91 -40.44 -85.13
N MET A 13 -0.39 -40.25 -84.91
CA MET A 13 -1.37 -40.17 -85.98
C MET A 13 -1.12 -38.97 -86.89
N ASP A 14 -0.77 -37.82 -86.32
CA ASP A 14 -0.57 -36.58 -87.08
C ASP A 14 0.67 -36.67 -87.98
N VAL A 15 1.79 -37.19 -87.45
CA VAL A 15 3.02 -37.41 -88.22
C VAL A 15 2.86 -38.52 -89.28
N PHE A 16 2.13 -39.59 -88.96
CA PHE A 16 1.82 -40.64 -89.93
C PHE A 16 0.97 -40.11 -91.09
N SER A 17 0.00 -39.24 -90.81
CA SER A 17 -0.88 -38.66 -91.83
C SER A 17 -0.17 -37.64 -92.74
N SER A 18 0.77 -36.86 -92.18
CA SER A 18 1.46 -35.78 -92.89
C SER A 18 2.68 -36.26 -93.69
N LEU A 19 3.44 -37.22 -93.16
CA LEU A 19 4.72 -37.63 -93.73
C LEU A 19 4.74 -39.10 -94.21
N GLY A 20 3.72 -39.89 -93.92
CA GLY A 20 3.64 -41.31 -94.30
C GLY A 20 4.62 -42.22 -93.55
N ILE A 21 5.29 -41.71 -92.51
CA ILE A 21 6.33 -42.41 -91.77
C ILE A 21 5.71 -43.08 -90.54
N LYS A 22 5.88 -44.40 -90.44
CA LYS A 22 5.43 -45.19 -89.29
C LYS A 22 6.44 -45.05 -88.14
N LEU A 23 6.15 -44.14 -87.22
CA LEU A 23 6.98 -43.90 -86.05
C LEU A 23 6.98 -45.10 -85.10
N SER A 24 8.16 -45.65 -84.84
CA SER A 24 8.37 -46.72 -83.88
C SER A 24 8.74 -46.13 -82.52
N ASN A 25 8.32 -46.79 -81.44
CA ASN A 25 8.72 -46.41 -80.08
C ASN A 25 10.25 -46.52 -79.84
N GLN A 26 11.01 -47.05 -80.81
CA GLN A 26 12.48 -47.15 -80.80
C GLN A 26 13.19 -46.02 -81.56
N ASP A 27 12.46 -45.00 -82.04
CA ASP A 27 13.07 -43.86 -82.73
C ASP A 27 13.96 -43.06 -81.74
N PRO A 28 15.25 -42.82 -82.08
CA PRO A 28 16.18 -42.13 -81.20
C PRO A 28 15.74 -40.70 -80.81
N ILE A 29 14.99 -39.98 -81.66
CA ILE A 29 14.50 -38.64 -81.32
C ILE A 29 13.37 -38.73 -80.28
N PHE A 30 12.48 -39.71 -80.41
CA PHE A 30 11.40 -39.93 -79.45
C PHE A 30 11.92 -40.49 -78.12
N ALA A 31 12.92 -41.37 -78.15
CA ALA A 31 13.60 -41.83 -76.95
C ALA A 31 14.26 -40.66 -76.22
N MET A 32 14.84 -39.69 -76.94
CA MET A 32 15.41 -38.47 -76.36
C MET A 32 14.33 -37.56 -75.73
N VAL A 33 13.19 -37.35 -76.39
CA VAL A 33 12.08 -36.55 -75.83
C VAL A 33 11.51 -37.22 -74.58
N MET A 34 11.31 -38.54 -74.61
CA MET A 34 10.84 -39.32 -73.45
C MET A 34 11.87 -39.30 -72.32
N ALA A 35 13.16 -39.40 -72.64
CA ALA A 35 14.23 -39.30 -71.66
C ALA A 35 14.31 -37.89 -71.05
N ASN A 36 14.15 -36.83 -71.84
CA ASN A 36 14.13 -35.45 -71.34
C ASN A 36 12.89 -35.18 -70.47
N GLN A 37 11.73 -35.72 -70.85
CA GLN A 37 10.50 -35.58 -70.07
C GLN A 37 10.56 -36.38 -68.78
N ALA A 38 11.12 -37.60 -68.83
CA ALA A 38 11.39 -38.40 -67.63
C ALA A 38 12.39 -37.69 -66.72
N ALA A 39 13.48 -37.14 -67.27
CA ALA A 39 14.44 -36.34 -66.53
C ALA A 39 13.78 -35.10 -65.89
N MET A 40 12.99 -34.33 -66.65
CA MET A 40 12.25 -33.18 -66.13
C MET A 40 11.27 -33.54 -65.01
N ARG A 41 10.62 -34.71 -65.09
CA ARG A 41 9.76 -35.19 -63.99
C ARG A 41 10.57 -35.56 -62.76
N THR A 42 11.67 -36.30 -62.95
CA THR A 42 12.58 -36.67 -61.86
C THR A 42 13.17 -35.45 -61.17
N PHE A 43 13.43 -34.37 -61.90
CA PHE A 43 13.97 -33.13 -61.31
C PHE A 43 12.89 -32.18 -60.79
N SER A 44 11.69 -32.12 -61.38
CA SER A 44 10.63 -31.20 -60.91
C SER A 44 9.79 -31.76 -59.77
N ALA A 45 9.60 -33.07 -59.66
CA ALA A 45 8.86 -33.70 -58.55
C ALA A 45 9.43 -33.31 -57.17
N PRO A 46 10.74 -33.43 -56.89
CA PRO A 46 11.29 -33.03 -55.60
C PRO A 46 11.22 -31.52 -55.35
N ILE A 47 11.21 -30.70 -56.41
CA ILE A 47 11.04 -29.24 -56.28
C ILE A 47 9.60 -28.90 -55.88
N VAL A 48 8.61 -29.54 -56.51
CA VAL A 48 7.19 -29.33 -56.17
C VAL A 48 6.90 -29.81 -54.76
N GLU A 49 7.40 -30.97 -54.36
CA GLU A 49 7.24 -31.51 -53.01
C GLU A 49 7.93 -30.64 -51.94
N ALA A 50 9.10 -30.07 -52.27
CA ALA A 50 9.76 -29.07 -51.42
C ALA A 50 8.92 -27.79 -51.29
N ILE A 51 8.30 -27.32 -52.38
CA ILE A 51 7.44 -26.12 -52.34
C ILE A 51 6.16 -26.38 -51.54
N GLU A 52 5.54 -27.56 -51.69
CA GLU A 52 4.33 -27.94 -50.97
C GLU A 52 4.56 -28.18 -49.47
N SER A 53 5.79 -28.54 -49.07
CA SER A 53 6.15 -28.73 -47.66
C SER A 53 6.55 -27.44 -46.93
N ILE A 54 6.97 -26.40 -47.63
CA ILE A 54 7.35 -25.10 -47.03
C ILE A 54 6.25 -24.52 -46.11
N PRO A 55 4.96 -24.45 -46.52
CA PRO A 55 3.91 -23.91 -45.66
C PRO A 55 3.77 -24.66 -44.33
N GLY A 56 3.83 -26.00 -44.35
CA GLY A 56 3.72 -26.82 -43.13
C GLY A 56 4.91 -26.63 -42.18
N VAL A 57 6.12 -26.50 -42.73
CA VAL A 57 7.32 -26.19 -41.92
C VAL A 57 7.24 -24.77 -41.35
N LEU A 58 6.70 -23.81 -42.11
CA LEU A 58 6.50 -22.44 -41.67
C LEU A 58 5.48 -22.36 -40.54
N GLU A 59 4.36 -23.08 -40.67
CA GLU A 59 3.31 -23.17 -39.65
C GLU A 59 3.84 -23.78 -38.36
N SER A 60 4.60 -24.89 -38.45
CA SER A 60 5.27 -25.50 -37.29
C SER A 60 6.27 -24.55 -36.62
N SER A 61 7.01 -23.78 -37.42
CA SER A 61 7.99 -22.81 -36.90
C SER A 61 7.29 -21.63 -36.23
N LEU A 62 6.19 -21.14 -36.82
CA LEU A 62 5.35 -20.09 -36.24
C LEU A 62 4.75 -20.51 -34.90
N ASN A 63 4.25 -21.74 -34.81
CA ASN A 63 3.67 -22.25 -33.57
C ASN A 63 4.73 -22.37 -32.47
N THR A 64 5.93 -22.86 -32.82
CA THR A 64 7.07 -22.91 -31.89
C THR A 64 7.47 -21.52 -31.40
N ILE A 65 7.48 -20.52 -32.30
CA ILE A 65 7.78 -19.13 -31.92
C ILE A 65 6.68 -18.56 -31.03
N ALA A 66 5.41 -18.84 -31.32
CA ALA A 66 4.28 -18.40 -30.52
C ALA A 66 4.35 -18.96 -29.09
N ASP A 67 4.59 -20.27 -28.95
CA ASP A 67 4.75 -20.93 -27.64
C ASP A 67 5.93 -20.35 -26.86
N ALA A 68 7.05 -20.11 -27.54
CA ALA A 68 8.23 -19.50 -26.91
C ALA A 68 7.98 -18.06 -26.46
N VAL A 69 7.21 -17.28 -27.22
CA VAL A 69 6.83 -15.91 -26.86
C VAL A 69 5.86 -15.92 -25.68
N GLU A 70 4.86 -16.80 -25.66
CA GLU A 70 3.92 -16.93 -24.55
C GLU A 70 4.65 -17.30 -23.24
N GLU A 71 5.58 -18.26 -23.30
CA GLU A 71 6.38 -18.64 -22.13
C GLU A 71 7.32 -17.51 -21.69
N ALA A 72 7.90 -16.76 -22.63
CA ALA A 72 8.72 -15.59 -22.33
C ALA A 72 7.91 -14.47 -21.66
N GLU A 73 6.67 -14.22 -22.10
CA GLU A 73 5.78 -13.24 -21.47
C GLU A 73 5.40 -13.66 -20.05
N LYS A 74 5.07 -14.94 -19.86
CA LYS A 74 4.74 -15.49 -18.54
C LYS A 74 5.92 -15.41 -17.57
N SER A 75 7.12 -15.77 -18.04
CA SER A 75 8.36 -15.68 -17.26
C SER A 75 8.68 -14.23 -16.91
N SER A 76 8.55 -13.30 -17.86
CA SER A 76 8.74 -11.86 -17.64
C SER A 76 7.76 -11.29 -16.60
N ALA A 77 6.49 -11.69 -16.67
CA ALA A 77 5.47 -11.29 -15.71
C ALA A 77 5.80 -11.82 -14.30
N GLN A 78 6.22 -13.08 -14.20
CA GLN A 78 6.63 -13.69 -12.94
C GLN A 78 7.85 -13.00 -12.33
N LEU A 79 8.90 -12.77 -13.12
CA LEU A 79 10.10 -12.05 -12.71
C LEU A 79 9.78 -10.63 -12.24
N THR A 80 8.83 -9.96 -12.89
CA THR A 80 8.39 -8.61 -12.48
C THR A 80 7.71 -8.64 -11.10
N ILE A 81 6.86 -9.64 -10.84
CA ILE A 81 6.18 -9.80 -9.55
C ILE A 81 7.19 -10.13 -8.45
N GLU A 82 8.10 -11.07 -8.69
CA GLU A 82 9.15 -11.46 -7.75
C GLU A 82 10.09 -10.28 -7.44
N THR A 83 10.53 -9.54 -8.47
CA THR A 83 11.38 -8.37 -8.31
C THR A 83 10.70 -7.28 -7.48
N LYS A 84 9.41 -7.02 -7.71
CA LYS A 84 8.64 -6.08 -6.88
C LYS A 84 8.54 -6.54 -5.43
N GLY A 85 8.35 -7.84 -5.19
CA GLY A 85 8.32 -8.43 -3.85
C GLY A 85 9.65 -8.30 -3.13
N VAL A 86 10.76 -8.62 -3.81
CA VAL A 86 12.12 -8.51 -3.27
C VAL A 86 12.49 -7.06 -2.98
N LEU A 87 12.19 -6.12 -3.90
CA LEU A 87 12.43 -4.70 -3.68
C LEU A 87 11.63 -4.17 -2.50
N ALA A 88 10.37 -4.55 -2.34
CA ALA A 88 9.56 -4.13 -1.19
C ALA A 88 10.11 -4.69 0.13
N ALA A 89 10.55 -5.95 0.14
CA ALA A 89 11.17 -6.56 1.31
C ALA A 89 12.50 -5.87 1.67
N LEU A 90 13.36 -5.61 0.68
CA LEU A 90 14.62 -4.89 0.86
C LEU A 90 14.38 -3.48 1.40
N ALA A 91 13.47 -2.73 0.78
CA ALA A 91 13.13 -1.38 1.20
C ALA A 91 12.63 -1.35 2.64
N LYS A 92 11.83 -2.35 3.06
CA LYS A 92 11.38 -2.47 4.45
C LYS A 92 12.54 -2.75 5.41
N VAL A 93 13.48 -3.63 5.05
CA VAL A 93 14.66 -3.93 5.87
C VAL A 93 15.57 -2.71 6.00
N GLU A 94 15.81 -1.99 4.90
CA GLU A 94 16.60 -0.76 4.93
C GLU A 94 15.91 0.34 5.75
N LEU A 95 14.58 0.48 5.62
CA LEU A 95 13.80 1.43 6.41
C LEU A 95 13.85 1.09 7.90
N ASP A 96 13.67 -0.17 8.29
CA ASP A 96 13.76 -0.60 9.69
C ASP A 96 15.16 -0.39 10.25
N SER A 97 16.21 -0.64 9.46
CA SER A 97 17.60 -0.38 9.82
C SER A 97 17.86 1.12 10.02
N ALA A 98 17.40 1.96 9.09
CA ALA A 98 17.50 3.42 9.20
C ALA A 98 16.73 3.93 10.42
N HIS A 99 15.52 3.42 10.65
CA HIS A 99 14.71 3.78 11.80
C HIS A 99 15.42 3.46 13.12
N ARG A 100 15.98 2.25 13.26
CA ARG A 100 16.77 1.89 14.45
C ARG A 100 17.96 2.82 14.65
N ARG A 101 18.72 3.12 13.59
CA ARG A 101 19.87 4.03 13.67
C ARG A 101 19.48 5.45 14.10
N ILE A 102 18.35 5.95 13.60
CA ILE A 102 17.81 7.25 13.99
C ILE A 102 17.37 7.22 15.45
N THR A 103 16.61 6.21 15.87
CA THR A 103 16.16 6.06 17.26
C THR A 103 17.35 6.02 18.21
N ASP A 104 18.35 5.20 17.92
CA ASP A 104 19.61 5.11 18.67
C ASP A 104 20.37 6.44 18.77
N ALA A 105 20.37 7.23 17.70
CA ALA A 105 21.03 8.54 17.69
C ALA A 105 20.22 9.58 18.47
N VAL A 106 18.89 9.52 18.38
CA VAL A 106 17.97 10.39 19.13
C VAL A 106 18.05 10.08 20.62
N GLU A 107 17.99 8.81 21.03
CA GLU A 107 18.13 8.41 22.44
C GLU A 107 19.43 8.93 23.04
N ARG A 108 20.58 8.69 22.37
CA ARG A 108 21.87 9.21 22.84
C ARG A 108 21.92 10.74 22.91
N SER A 109 21.31 11.42 21.94
CA SER A 109 21.23 12.89 21.92
C SER A 109 20.37 13.42 23.06
N VAL A 110 19.20 12.81 23.30
CA VAL A 110 18.28 13.15 24.38
C VAL A 110 18.93 12.89 25.73
N ASP A 111 19.55 11.72 25.94
CA ASP A 111 20.25 11.39 27.18
C ASP A 111 21.38 12.39 27.47
N SER A 112 22.14 12.77 26.43
CA SER A 112 23.19 13.78 26.55
C SER A 112 22.61 15.15 26.91
N ALA A 113 21.57 15.59 26.22
CA ALA A 113 20.93 16.89 26.46
C ALA A 113 20.26 16.96 27.85
N VAL A 114 19.58 15.90 28.26
CA VAL A 114 18.95 15.78 29.58
C VAL A 114 20.02 15.74 30.66
N SER A 115 21.08 14.94 30.50
CA SER A 115 22.18 14.88 31.46
C SER A 115 22.88 16.22 31.62
N ALA A 116 23.15 16.93 30.52
CA ALA A 116 23.74 18.27 30.55
C ALA A 116 22.82 19.29 31.24
N SER A 117 21.51 19.19 31.01
CA SER A 117 20.52 20.04 31.67
C SER A 117 20.41 19.73 33.16
N LEU A 118 20.43 18.45 33.54
CA LEU A 118 20.41 18.01 34.94
C LEU A 118 21.64 18.50 35.71
N GLN A 119 22.83 18.39 35.11
CA GLN A 119 24.06 18.91 35.69
C GLN A 119 24.02 20.43 35.87
N ARG A 120 23.47 21.17 34.90
CA ARG A 120 23.26 22.62 35.03
C ARG A 120 22.32 22.95 36.18
N VAL A 121 21.17 22.28 36.26
CA VAL A 121 20.20 22.48 37.35
C VAL A 121 20.82 22.13 38.69
N GLN A 122 21.54 21.01 38.80
CA GLN A 122 22.24 20.64 40.03
C GLN A 122 23.26 21.71 40.44
N GLY A 123 24.03 22.25 39.49
CA GLY A 123 24.96 23.35 39.75
C GLY A 123 24.27 24.64 40.21
N GLU A 124 23.10 24.97 39.65
CA GLU A 124 22.29 26.11 40.09
C GLU A 124 21.67 25.89 41.46
N VAL A 125 21.19 24.68 41.75
CA VAL A 125 20.65 24.29 43.07
C VAL A 125 21.73 24.37 44.14
N VAL A 126 22.96 23.91 43.86
CA VAL A 126 24.10 24.03 44.80
C VAL A 126 24.44 25.50 45.06
N LYS A 127 24.43 26.36 44.03
CA LYS A 127 24.64 27.81 44.19
C LYS A 127 23.51 28.47 44.99
N LEU A 128 22.27 28.02 44.76
CA LEU A 128 21.09 28.47 45.51
C LEU A 128 21.18 28.05 46.97
N GLU A 129 21.60 26.81 47.26
CA GLU A 129 21.81 26.31 48.62
C GLU A 129 22.92 27.10 49.33
N ALA A 130 24.04 27.37 48.67
CA ALA A 130 25.11 28.20 49.21
C ALA A 130 24.64 29.64 49.50
N SER A 131 23.84 30.21 48.59
CA SER A 131 23.22 31.52 48.78
C SER A 131 22.21 31.52 49.94
N LEU A 132 21.43 30.46 50.10
CA LEU A 132 20.46 30.31 51.20
C LEU A 132 21.18 30.15 52.55
N ARG A 133 22.25 29.35 52.61
CA ARG A 133 23.07 29.19 53.82
C ARG A 133 23.73 30.50 54.25
N SER A 134 24.28 31.25 53.31
CA SER A 134 24.90 32.56 53.60
C SER A 134 23.89 33.62 54.06
N VAL A 135 22.64 33.56 53.55
CA VAL A 135 21.52 34.36 54.08
C VAL A 135 21.11 33.91 55.48
N GLY A 136 21.17 32.61 55.78
CA GLY A 136 20.86 32.06 57.10
C GLY A 136 21.89 32.37 58.20
N THR A 137 23.13 32.68 57.83
CA THR A 137 24.23 33.00 58.78
C THR A 137 24.36 34.48 59.16
N ASP A 138 23.55 35.38 58.59
CA ASP A 138 23.56 36.82 58.94
C ASP A 138 22.23 37.25 59.62
N PRO A 139 22.02 36.92 60.91
CA PRO A 139 20.78 37.23 61.62
C PRO A 139 20.61 38.73 61.97
N GLN A 140 21.56 39.61 61.63
CA GLN A 140 21.44 41.08 61.84
C GLN A 140 21.64 41.92 60.57
N GLY A 141 21.69 41.30 59.39
CA GLY A 141 21.76 42.01 58.12
C GLY A 141 20.41 42.61 57.71
N LYS A 142 20.41 43.84 57.21
CA LYS A 142 19.22 44.52 56.63
C LYS A 142 18.47 43.67 55.58
N LYS A 143 19.14 42.68 54.97
CA LYS A 143 18.58 41.76 53.97
C LYS A 143 17.65 40.70 54.56
N THR A 144 17.89 40.26 55.79
CA THR A 144 17.07 39.26 56.50
C THR A 144 15.73 39.87 56.92
N PHE A 145 15.73 41.16 57.27
CA PHE A 145 14.51 41.95 57.48
C PHE A 145 13.68 42.11 56.19
N THR A 146 14.32 42.42 55.06
CA THR A 146 13.64 42.52 53.76
C THR A 146 13.06 41.17 53.31
N ALA A 147 13.79 40.07 53.50
CA ALA A 147 13.31 38.73 53.16
C ALA A 147 12.08 38.34 54.02
N ASN A 148 12.10 38.65 55.32
CA ASN A 148 10.95 38.43 56.18
C ASN A 148 9.75 39.30 55.78
N ILE A 149 9.95 40.57 55.39
CA ILE A 149 8.87 41.42 54.87
C ILE A 149 8.26 40.84 53.58
N ILE A 150 9.09 40.36 52.65
CA ILE A 150 8.62 39.74 51.40
C ILE A 150 7.84 38.46 51.70
N LEU A 151 8.33 37.62 52.62
CA LEU A 151 7.64 36.41 53.03
C LEU A 151 6.29 36.72 53.68
N THR A 152 6.23 37.69 54.60
CA THR A 152 4.97 38.13 55.22
C THR A 152 4.01 38.71 54.18
N GLY A 153 4.50 39.48 53.21
CA GLY A 153 3.69 39.98 52.09
C GLY A 153 3.12 38.86 51.23
N ALA A 154 3.92 37.84 50.90
CA ALA A 154 3.48 36.69 50.13
C ALA A 154 2.42 35.86 50.87
N VAL A 155 2.60 35.64 52.18
CA VAL A 155 1.63 34.92 53.02
C VAL A 155 0.32 35.71 53.12
N PHE A 156 0.38 37.04 53.27
CA PHE A 156 -0.82 37.88 53.31
C PHE A 156 -1.59 37.85 51.99
N CYS A 157 -0.89 37.93 50.84
CA CYS A 157 -1.51 37.77 49.52
C CYS A 157 -2.20 36.41 49.35
N LEU A 158 -1.59 35.32 49.83
CA LEU A 158 -2.21 34.00 49.80
C LEU A 158 -3.49 33.96 50.65
N ILE A 159 -3.48 34.54 51.85
CA ILE A 159 -4.67 34.58 52.73
C ILE A 159 -5.81 35.34 52.04
N VAL A 160 -5.54 36.49 51.44
CA VAL A 160 -6.54 37.29 50.71
C VAL A 160 -7.08 36.51 49.51
N PHE A 161 -6.20 35.86 48.74
CA PHE A 161 -6.59 35.06 47.58
C PHE A 161 -7.49 33.88 47.98
N PHE A 162 -7.10 33.10 48.99
CA PHE A 162 -7.91 31.98 49.48
C PHE A 162 -9.25 32.43 50.07
N SER A 163 -9.27 33.56 50.77
CA SER A 163 -10.52 34.13 51.31
C SER A 163 -11.47 34.55 50.19
N PHE A 164 -10.96 35.19 49.14
CA PHE A 164 -11.75 35.59 47.98
C PHE A 164 -12.24 34.37 47.18
N ALA A 165 -11.37 33.39 46.94
CA ALA A 165 -11.74 32.14 46.28
C ALA A 165 -12.83 31.38 47.06
N SER A 166 -12.71 31.32 48.39
CA SER A 166 -13.73 30.70 49.26
C SER A 166 -15.06 31.44 49.21
N TYR A 167 -15.05 32.78 49.09
CA TYR A 167 -16.27 33.56 48.93
C TYR A 167 -16.97 33.27 47.61
N LEU A 168 -16.23 33.22 46.50
CA LEU A 168 -16.80 32.87 45.18
C LEU A 168 -17.38 31.44 45.16
N LEU A 169 -16.67 30.48 45.77
CA LEU A 169 -17.15 29.11 45.91
C LEU A 169 -18.43 29.02 46.75
N TYR A 170 -18.55 29.84 47.78
CA TYR A 170 -19.76 29.90 48.61
C TYR A 170 -20.96 30.42 47.82
N ASP A 171 -20.77 31.49 47.04
CA ASP A 171 -21.82 32.10 46.22
C ASP A 171 -22.35 31.13 45.15
N VAL A 172 -21.42 30.53 44.38
CA VAL A 172 -21.74 29.48 43.40
C VAL A 172 -22.42 28.27 44.06
N GLY A 173 -22.01 27.92 45.27
CA GLY A 173 -22.63 26.85 46.05
C GLY A 173 -24.07 27.15 46.44
N ILE A 174 -24.38 28.38 46.84
CA ILE A 174 -25.74 28.82 47.14
C ILE A 174 -26.60 28.84 45.87
N ASP A 175 -26.10 29.38 44.77
CA ASP A 175 -26.83 29.41 43.51
C ASP A 175 -27.16 28.00 43.01
N ASN A 176 -26.18 27.09 43.09
CA ASN A 176 -26.39 25.70 42.71
C ASN A 176 -27.40 25.00 43.65
N ARG A 177 -27.35 25.29 44.95
CA ARG A 177 -28.33 24.77 45.92
C ARG A 177 -29.73 25.31 45.65
N ASN A 178 -29.86 26.59 45.29
CA ASN A 178 -31.14 27.21 44.95
C ASN A 178 -31.71 26.63 43.65
N ALA A 179 -30.88 26.44 42.63
CA ALA A 179 -31.27 25.79 41.38
C ALA A 179 -31.71 24.33 41.64
N ALA A 180 -30.95 23.58 42.44
CA ALA A 180 -31.30 22.20 42.80
C ALA A 180 -32.65 22.14 43.55
N ASN A 181 -32.88 23.04 44.50
CA ASN A 181 -34.15 23.13 45.22
C ASN A 181 -35.32 23.51 44.29
N PHE A 182 -35.09 24.44 43.34
CA PHE A 182 -36.08 24.83 42.34
C PHE A 182 -36.50 23.64 41.47
N TRP A 183 -35.53 22.91 40.89
CA TRP A 183 -35.81 21.74 40.07
C TRP A 183 -36.49 20.63 40.89
N ARG A 184 -36.03 20.40 42.13
CA ARG A 184 -36.67 19.45 43.04
C ARG A 184 -38.14 19.78 43.30
N SER A 185 -38.47 21.06 43.50
CA SER A 185 -39.86 21.50 43.66
C SER A 185 -40.67 21.21 42.39
N LYS A 186 -40.15 21.57 41.21
CA LYS A 186 -40.84 21.32 39.93
C LYS A 186 -41.07 19.84 39.65
N TYR A 187 -40.09 18.98 39.96
CA TYR A 187 -40.26 17.53 39.86
C TYR A 187 -41.31 17.01 40.85
N SER A 188 -41.34 17.53 42.08
CA SER A 188 -42.36 17.17 43.06
C SER A 188 -43.77 17.55 42.59
N ASP A 189 -43.95 18.77 42.09
CA ASP A 189 -45.23 19.25 41.57
C ASP A 189 -45.71 18.38 40.39
N GLN A 190 -44.80 18.01 39.48
CA GLN A 190 -45.10 17.13 38.35
C GLN A 190 -45.47 15.72 38.83
N GLN A 191 -44.78 15.19 39.84
CA GLN A 191 -45.06 13.88 40.40
C GLN A 191 -46.45 13.84 41.07
N GLU A 192 -46.85 14.93 41.73
CA GLU A 192 -48.18 15.07 42.33
C GLU A 192 -49.28 15.10 41.26
N VAL A 193 -49.10 15.88 40.18
CA VAL A 193 -50.03 15.90 39.05
C VAL A 193 -50.13 14.54 38.36
N ILE A 194 -49.01 13.85 38.14
CA ILE A 194 -48.99 12.47 37.61
C ILE A 194 -49.74 11.50 38.54
N GLY A 195 -49.70 11.74 39.85
CA GLY A 195 -50.47 11.01 40.85
C GLY A 195 -51.99 11.12 40.68
N THR A 196 -52.48 12.27 40.20
CA THR A 196 -53.91 12.54 39.96
C THR A 196 -54.44 12.05 38.61
N LEU A 197 -53.57 11.61 37.70
CA LEU A 197 -53.98 11.10 36.39
C LEU A 197 -54.62 9.70 36.48
N PRO A 198 -55.61 9.40 35.63
CA PRO A 198 -56.19 8.06 35.51
C PRO A 198 -55.13 7.00 35.18
N ALA A 199 -55.33 5.77 35.69
CA ALA A 199 -54.35 4.68 35.62
C ALA A 199 -53.88 4.31 34.18
N SER A 200 -54.68 4.63 33.15
CA SER A 200 -54.34 4.43 31.74
C SER A 200 -53.18 5.32 31.26
N TYR A 201 -53.09 6.56 31.73
CA TYR A 201 -52.04 7.51 31.34
C TYR A 201 -50.80 7.44 32.23
N LYS A 202 -50.95 6.96 33.48
CA LYS A 202 -49.84 6.79 34.43
C LYS A 202 -48.75 5.82 33.92
N LYS A 203 -49.15 4.81 33.14
CA LYS A 203 -48.24 3.82 32.51
C LYS A 203 -47.28 4.41 31.47
N LEU A 204 -47.59 5.57 30.89
CA LEU A 204 -46.72 6.25 29.92
C LEU A 204 -45.56 7.01 30.59
N PHE A 205 -45.71 7.38 31.86
CA PHE A 205 -44.72 8.16 32.62
C PHE A 205 -43.88 7.30 33.58
N ASP A 206 -44.28 6.06 33.86
CA ASP A 206 -43.42 5.05 34.49
C ASP A 206 -42.40 4.58 33.43
N GLY A 207 -41.41 5.42 33.14
CA GLY A 207 -40.28 5.08 32.28
C GLY A 207 -39.48 3.89 32.84
N PRO A 208 -38.66 3.23 32.01
CA PRO A 208 -38.05 1.91 32.25
C PRO A 208 -36.89 1.90 33.26
N GLY A 209 -36.95 2.73 34.31
CA GLY A 209 -35.92 2.87 35.35
C GLY A 209 -36.34 2.42 36.75
N LYS A 210 -37.54 1.85 36.92
CA LYS A 210 -37.98 1.21 38.17
C LYS A 210 -38.08 -0.31 37.99
N ARG A 211 -36.93 -0.95 37.89
CA ARG A 211 -36.71 -2.33 38.30
C ARG A 211 -35.45 -2.38 39.14
#